data_AF-A0A434EYB7-F1
#
_entry.id   AF-A0A434EYB7-F1
#
_cell.length_a   1.000
_cell.length_b   1.000
_cell.length_c   1.000
_cell.angle_alpha   90.00
_cell.angle_beta   90.00
_cell.angle_gamma   90.00
#
_symmetry.space_group_name_H-M   'P 1'
#
loop_
_entity.id
_entity.type
_entity.pdbx_description
1 polymer ?
#
loop_
_entity_poly.entity_id
_entity_poly.type
_entity_poly.pdbx_seq_one_letter_code
_entity_poly.pdbx_strand_id
1 'polypeptide(L)'
;MIDRRSFIVTSLAALLPAGASAAGRPDQPEPQTRDYGPAKLDIYAAGGANNLPVVFFAHGGAWRFGKRSQVGAKPGFLLANGFVFVSIDYRMLPQADVATQASDVEKAYAYVRANIARHGGDPNRIVGMGHSAGCHLVALTGMRGGLPGVAGLILDDTRAYDLAALSRDGGMVRAYARAFSDPAQWTALSPASYVDGRKHPPTFIAYSRAPGRGEESQAFAKRLRAAGTKVTLFDGSAYTHMSINRDFGQDGDALTAAALAFLKATVA
;
A
#
# COMPACT_ATOMS: atom_id res chain seq x y z
N MET A 1 41.90 -33.62 -46.00
CA MET A 1 40.95 -34.27 -46.93
C MET A 1 39.58 -34.11 -46.29
N ILE A 2 38.74 -33.27 -46.89
CA ILE A 2 37.41 -32.94 -46.38
C ILE A 2 36.51 -34.15 -46.64
N ASP A 3 35.92 -34.75 -45.60
CA ASP A 3 34.87 -35.75 -45.77
C ASP A 3 33.54 -35.22 -45.19
N ARG A 4 32.54 -35.22 -46.07
CA ARG A 4 31.16 -34.76 -45.87
C ARG A 4 30.36 -35.92 -45.31
N ARG A 5 29.90 -35.81 -44.06
CA ARG A 5 28.77 -36.62 -43.59
C ARG A 5 27.72 -35.72 -42.96
N SER A 6 26.68 -35.49 -43.77
CA SER A 6 25.41 -34.89 -43.41
C SER A 6 24.78 -35.62 -42.23
N PHE A 7 24.53 -34.90 -41.13
CA PHE A 7 23.54 -35.30 -40.15
C PHE A 7 22.35 -34.34 -40.25
N ILE A 8 21.28 -34.81 -40.88
CA ILE A 8 19.96 -34.21 -40.78
C ILE A 8 19.41 -34.66 -39.43
N VAL A 9 19.41 -33.76 -38.44
CA VAL A 9 18.64 -33.95 -37.21
C VAL A 9 17.26 -33.36 -37.47
N THR A 10 16.30 -34.25 -37.69
CA THR A 10 14.88 -33.92 -37.81
C THR A 10 14.39 -33.45 -36.44
N SER A 11 14.28 -32.13 -36.24
CA SER A 11 13.64 -31.57 -35.05
C SER A 11 12.13 -31.84 -35.11
N LEU A 12 11.68 -32.80 -34.29
CA LEU A 12 10.26 -33.01 -34.03
C LEU A 12 9.78 -31.87 -33.11
N ALA A 13 9.29 -30.79 -33.70
CA ALA A 13 8.58 -29.74 -32.96
C ALA A 13 7.23 -30.32 -32.50
N ALA A 14 7.15 -30.71 -31.23
CA ALA A 14 5.87 -30.99 -30.59
C ALA A 14 5.08 -29.68 -30.52
N LEU A 15 4.05 -29.55 -31.37
CA LEU A 15 3.03 -28.52 -31.19
C LEU A 15 2.28 -28.82 -29.88
N LEU A 16 2.61 -28.08 -28.83
CA LEU A 16 1.73 -27.96 -27.67
C LEU A 16 0.49 -27.16 -28.11
N PRO A 17 -0.74 -27.59 -27.76
CA PRO A 17 -1.92 -26.79 -28.02
C PRO A 17 -1.79 -25.45 -27.30
N ALA A 18 -1.87 -24.36 -28.06
CA ALA A 18 -2.12 -23.02 -27.52
C ALA A 18 -3.52 -23.02 -26.91
N GLY A 19 -3.60 -23.34 -25.63
CA GLY A 19 -4.86 -23.55 -24.95
C GLY A 19 -4.71 -23.65 -23.43
N ALA A 20 -3.78 -22.91 -22.84
CA ALA A 20 -3.91 -22.56 -21.42
C ALA A 20 -4.91 -21.42 -21.33
N SER A 21 -6.20 -21.79 -21.27
CA SER A 21 -7.26 -20.90 -20.83
C SER A 21 -6.79 -20.16 -19.59
N ALA A 22 -6.98 -18.83 -19.56
CA ALA A 22 -6.77 -18.03 -18.37
C ALA A 22 -7.58 -18.66 -17.24
N ALA A 23 -6.88 -19.36 -16.32
CA ALA A 23 -7.48 -19.78 -15.07
C ALA A 23 -8.06 -18.50 -14.45
N GLY A 24 -9.39 -18.43 -14.44
CA GLY A 24 -10.12 -17.25 -14.04
C GLY A 24 -9.58 -16.77 -12.71
N ARG A 25 -9.21 -15.49 -12.64
CA ARG A 25 -9.09 -14.85 -11.32
C ARG A 25 -10.44 -15.11 -10.64
N PRO A 26 -10.48 -15.58 -9.38
CA PRO A 26 -11.74 -15.63 -8.65
C PRO A 26 -12.41 -14.26 -8.79
N ASP A 27 -13.71 -14.24 -9.11
CA ASP A 27 -14.48 -13.01 -9.31
C ASP A 27 -14.18 -12.07 -8.16
N GLN A 28 -13.50 -10.96 -8.47
CA GLN A 28 -13.23 -9.96 -7.47
C GLN A 28 -14.58 -9.39 -7.02
N PRO A 29 -14.79 -9.19 -5.72
CA PRO A 29 -16.03 -8.59 -5.24
C PRO A 29 -16.26 -7.26 -5.96
N GLU A 30 -17.46 -7.06 -6.53
CA GLU A 30 -17.80 -5.80 -7.19
C GLU A 30 -17.89 -4.66 -6.16
N PRO A 31 -17.17 -3.54 -6.36
CA PRO A 31 -17.22 -2.43 -5.42
C PRO A 31 -18.44 -1.53 -5.62
N GLN A 32 -18.80 -0.82 -4.56
CA GLN A 32 -19.62 0.39 -4.66
C GLN A 32 -18.70 1.61 -4.81
N THR A 33 -18.67 2.21 -6.00
CA THR A 33 -17.94 3.47 -6.21
C THR A 33 -18.71 4.65 -5.60
N ARG A 34 -17.99 5.51 -4.86
CA ARG A 34 -18.48 6.77 -4.30
C ARG A 34 -17.56 7.92 -4.66
N ASP A 35 -18.15 9.09 -4.81
CA ASP A 35 -17.42 10.35 -4.96
C ASP A 35 -17.29 11.01 -3.59
N TYR A 36 -16.06 11.39 -3.21
CA TYR A 36 -15.79 12.07 -1.96
C TYR A 36 -15.39 13.55 -2.16
N GLY A 37 -15.59 14.07 -3.36
CA GLY A 37 -15.32 15.45 -3.79
C GLY A 37 -14.11 15.52 -4.73
N PRO A 38 -12.86 15.50 -4.21
CA PRO A 38 -11.66 15.61 -5.05
C PRO A 38 -11.44 14.45 -6.02
N ALA A 39 -11.90 13.24 -5.65
CA ALA A 39 -11.80 12.03 -6.46
C ALA A 39 -12.83 10.99 -6.00
N LYS A 40 -12.63 9.72 -6.39
CA LYS A 40 -13.53 8.60 -6.11
C LYS A 40 -12.88 7.56 -5.21
N LEU A 41 -13.71 6.78 -4.54
CA LEU A 41 -13.29 5.60 -3.78
C LEU A 41 -14.22 4.42 -4.09
N ASP A 42 -13.70 3.21 -3.90
CA ASP A 42 -14.41 1.95 -4.06
C ASP A 42 -14.55 1.28 -2.69
N ILE A 43 -15.78 0.91 -2.33
CA ILE A 43 -16.10 0.20 -1.10
C ILE A 43 -16.45 -1.24 -1.44
N TYR A 44 -15.70 -2.17 -0.89
CA TYR A 44 -15.91 -3.61 -0.99
C TYR A 44 -16.42 -4.11 0.36
N ALA A 45 -17.61 -4.72 0.37
CA ALA A 45 -18.22 -5.28 1.56
C ALA A 45 -18.96 -6.58 1.22
N ALA A 46 -18.91 -7.56 2.13
CA ALA A 46 -19.70 -8.78 2.00
C ALA A 46 -21.20 -8.47 2.20
N GLY A 47 -22.07 -9.27 1.56
CA GLY A 47 -23.51 -9.17 1.78
C GLY A 47 -23.86 -9.38 3.26
N GLY A 48 -24.69 -8.49 3.81
CA GLY A 48 -25.06 -8.53 5.23
C GLY A 48 -23.96 -8.11 6.21
N ALA A 49 -22.83 -7.56 5.73
CA ALA A 49 -21.81 -6.99 6.60
C ALA A 49 -22.41 -5.95 7.55
N ASN A 50 -22.08 -6.05 8.84
CA ASN A 50 -22.54 -5.14 9.86
C ASN A 50 -21.43 -4.95 10.92
N ASN A 51 -21.11 -3.70 11.23
CA ASN A 51 -20.13 -3.30 12.24
C ASN A 51 -18.75 -3.98 12.11
N LEU A 52 -18.28 -4.21 10.87
CA LEU A 52 -16.98 -4.83 10.61
C LEU A 52 -15.84 -3.80 10.62
N PRO A 53 -14.63 -4.16 11.07
CA PRO A 53 -13.47 -3.30 10.91
C PRO A 53 -13.17 -2.97 9.44
N VAL A 54 -12.55 -1.82 9.20
CA VAL A 54 -12.33 -1.28 7.86
C VAL A 54 -10.83 -1.17 7.57
N VAL A 55 -10.41 -1.63 6.39
CA VAL A 55 -9.09 -1.33 5.84
C VAL A 55 -9.24 -0.23 4.78
N PHE A 56 -8.64 0.93 5.04
CA PHE A 56 -8.63 2.09 4.16
C PHE A 56 -7.31 2.16 3.39
N PHE A 57 -7.35 1.94 2.07
CA PHE A 57 -6.18 1.70 1.24
C PHE A 57 -5.90 2.83 0.24
N ALA A 58 -4.64 3.29 0.22
CA ALA A 58 -4.10 4.18 -0.80
C ALA A 58 -3.10 3.43 -1.71
N HIS A 59 -3.35 3.45 -3.02
CA HIS A 59 -2.53 2.72 -3.99
C HIS A 59 -1.13 3.34 -4.20
N GLY A 60 -0.22 2.58 -4.80
CA GLY A 60 1.10 3.06 -5.22
C GLY A 60 1.09 3.74 -6.59
N GLY A 61 2.27 3.94 -7.18
CA GLY A 61 2.41 4.49 -8.55
C GLY A 61 3.17 5.81 -8.64
N ALA A 62 4.17 5.99 -7.78
CA ALA A 62 5.12 7.10 -7.83
C ALA A 62 4.44 8.49 -7.88
N TRP A 63 3.35 8.67 -7.10
CA TRP A 63 2.58 9.92 -6.97
C TRP A 63 1.98 10.45 -8.28
N ARG A 64 2.02 9.65 -9.34
CA ARG A 64 1.72 10.06 -10.72
C ARG A 64 0.81 9.09 -11.46
N PHE A 65 0.75 7.86 -10.97
CA PHE A 65 0.03 6.77 -11.59
C PHE A 65 -0.74 5.98 -10.55
N GLY A 66 -1.64 5.16 -11.04
CA GLY A 66 -2.41 4.22 -10.27
C GLY A 66 -3.89 4.52 -10.34
N LYS A 67 -4.67 3.67 -9.68
CA LYS A 67 -6.11 3.80 -9.57
C LYS A 67 -6.64 2.91 -8.46
N ARG A 68 -7.78 3.28 -7.87
CA ARG A 68 -8.48 2.54 -6.82
C ARG A 68 -8.82 1.09 -7.17
N SER A 69 -8.89 0.72 -8.45
CA SER A 69 -9.12 -0.66 -8.87
C SER A 69 -7.86 -1.54 -8.90
N GLN A 70 -6.67 -1.00 -8.61
CA GLN A 70 -5.41 -1.76 -8.52
C GLN A 70 -5.23 -2.42 -7.15
N VAL A 71 -6.16 -3.30 -6.80
CA VAL A 71 -6.26 -3.87 -5.44
C VAL A 71 -5.80 -5.33 -5.37
N GLY A 72 -5.60 -6.00 -6.51
CA GLY A 72 -5.14 -7.40 -6.53
C GLY A 72 -6.12 -8.31 -5.77
N ALA A 73 -5.59 -9.23 -4.95
CA ALA A 73 -6.40 -10.15 -4.15
C ALA A 73 -6.90 -9.56 -2.81
N LYS A 74 -6.49 -8.33 -2.46
CA LYS A 74 -6.82 -7.69 -1.18
C LYS A 74 -8.32 -7.69 -0.83
N PRO A 75 -9.25 -7.30 -1.73
CA PRO A 75 -10.66 -7.25 -1.36
C PRO A 75 -11.20 -8.63 -1.00
N GLY A 76 -11.03 -9.63 -1.90
CA GLY A 76 -11.50 -10.99 -1.64
C GLY A 76 -10.96 -11.57 -0.32
N PHE A 77 -9.64 -11.41 -0.09
CA PHE A 77 -9.00 -11.86 1.14
C PHE A 77 -9.53 -11.18 2.40
N LEU A 78 -9.65 -9.84 2.39
CA LEU A 78 -10.08 -9.07 3.55
C LEU A 78 -11.56 -9.28 3.87
N LEU A 79 -12.41 -9.35 2.85
CA LEU A 79 -13.84 -9.65 3.01
C LEU A 79 -14.04 -11.03 3.63
N ALA A 80 -13.33 -12.05 3.13
CA ALA A 80 -13.35 -13.40 3.70
C ALA A 80 -12.86 -13.46 5.17
N ASN A 81 -12.09 -12.46 5.60
CA ASN A 81 -11.56 -12.34 6.96
C ASN A 81 -12.33 -11.35 7.85
N GLY A 82 -13.52 -10.92 7.44
CA GLY A 82 -14.41 -10.11 8.26
C GLY A 82 -14.05 -8.62 8.27
N PHE A 83 -13.48 -8.10 7.18
CA PHE A 83 -13.20 -6.68 7.00
C PHE A 83 -14.01 -6.09 5.84
N VAL A 84 -14.36 -4.81 5.98
CA VAL A 84 -14.71 -3.96 4.84
C VAL A 84 -13.42 -3.40 4.27
N PHE A 85 -13.28 -3.37 2.95
CA PHE A 85 -12.11 -2.81 2.28
C PHE A 85 -12.51 -1.59 1.47
N VAL A 86 -11.78 -0.49 1.65
CA VAL A 86 -11.98 0.76 0.91
C VAL A 86 -10.70 1.09 0.17
N SER A 87 -10.77 1.32 -1.13
CA SER A 87 -9.64 1.75 -1.96
C SER A 87 -9.94 3.11 -2.58
N ILE A 88 -8.99 4.04 -2.53
CA ILE A 88 -9.23 5.43 -2.98
C ILE A 88 -8.42 5.76 -4.23
N ASP A 89 -9.00 6.60 -5.09
CA ASP A 89 -8.21 7.46 -5.97
C ASP A 89 -7.81 8.70 -5.18
N TYR A 90 -6.81 9.42 -5.67
CA TYR A 90 -6.45 10.77 -5.23
C TYR A 90 -5.89 11.51 -6.45
N ARG A 91 -5.93 12.85 -6.48
CA ARG A 91 -5.37 13.60 -7.62
C ARG A 91 -3.87 13.42 -7.65
N MET A 92 -3.24 13.34 -8.81
CA MET A 92 -1.83 12.96 -8.94
C MET A 92 -1.02 14.00 -9.72
N LEU A 93 0.31 13.85 -9.72
CA LEU A 93 1.20 14.67 -10.52
C LEU A 93 0.89 14.52 -12.03
N PRO A 94 1.14 15.57 -12.83
CA PRO A 94 1.53 16.92 -12.44
C PRO A 94 0.38 17.82 -11.97
N GLN A 95 -0.88 17.35 -12.00
CA GLN A 95 -2.06 18.18 -11.71
C GLN A 95 -2.24 18.48 -10.22
N ALA A 96 -1.70 17.63 -9.35
CA ALA A 96 -1.71 17.80 -7.90
C ALA A 96 -0.36 17.38 -7.30
N ASP A 97 0.25 18.29 -6.54
CA ASP A 97 1.47 18.02 -5.79
C ASP A 97 1.24 17.03 -4.64
N VAL A 98 2.31 16.63 -3.96
CA VAL A 98 2.23 15.60 -2.91
C VAL A 98 1.49 16.12 -1.67
N ALA A 99 1.52 17.43 -1.40
CA ALA A 99 0.73 18.03 -0.32
C ALA A 99 -0.78 17.93 -0.61
N THR A 100 -1.18 18.21 -1.85
CA THR A 100 -2.57 18.06 -2.33
C THR A 100 -3.00 16.60 -2.29
N GLN A 101 -2.13 15.67 -2.69
CA GLN A 101 -2.36 14.23 -2.57
C GLN A 101 -2.64 13.81 -1.13
N ALA A 102 -1.83 14.27 -0.17
CA ALA A 102 -2.03 13.98 1.24
C ALA A 102 -3.36 14.56 1.75
N SER A 103 -3.74 15.77 1.32
CA SER A 103 -5.06 16.34 1.63
C SER A 103 -6.22 15.51 1.06
N ASP A 104 -6.06 14.94 -0.13
CA ASP A 104 -7.07 14.08 -0.73
C ASP A 104 -7.25 12.77 0.03
N VAL A 105 -6.16 12.18 0.55
CA VAL A 105 -6.20 11.01 1.44
C VAL A 105 -6.97 11.32 2.73
N GLU A 106 -6.73 12.48 3.36
CA GLU A 106 -7.43 12.91 4.57
C GLU A 106 -8.93 13.13 4.31
N LYS A 107 -9.28 13.74 3.17
CA LYS A 107 -10.68 13.94 2.77
C LYS A 107 -11.39 12.62 2.50
N ALA A 108 -10.72 11.67 1.83
CA ALA A 108 -11.28 10.34 1.61
C ALA A 108 -11.49 9.60 2.93
N TYR A 109 -10.52 9.69 3.87
CA TYR A 109 -10.67 9.11 5.20
C TYR A 109 -11.83 9.73 5.99
N ALA A 110 -11.97 11.06 5.96
CA ALA A 110 -13.10 11.75 6.57
C ALA A 110 -14.45 11.31 5.97
N TYR A 111 -14.52 11.15 4.64
CA TYR A 111 -15.69 10.58 3.98
C TYR A 111 -15.98 9.16 4.50
N VAL A 112 -14.98 8.29 4.57
CA VAL A 112 -15.15 6.92 5.06
C VAL A 112 -15.68 6.93 6.49
N ARG A 113 -15.06 7.70 7.40
CA ARG A 113 -15.55 7.81 8.79
C ARG A 113 -17.01 8.26 8.88
N ALA A 114 -17.42 9.22 8.05
CA ALA A 114 -18.78 9.74 8.08
C ALA A 114 -19.81 8.77 7.48
N ASN A 115 -19.40 7.82 6.64
CA ASN A 115 -20.31 7.09 5.77
C ASN A 115 -20.20 5.56 5.83
N ILE A 116 -19.14 4.97 6.37
CA ILE A 116 -18.88 3.53 6.22
C ILE A 116 -19.86 2.64 6.99
N ALA A 117 -20.53 3.17 8.02
CA ALA A 117 -21.58 2.48 8.77
C ALA A 117 -22.69 1.93 7.85
N ARG A 118 -23.13 2.70 6.85
CA ARG A 118 -24.17 2.25 5.91
C ARG A 118 -23.68 1.20 4.89
N HIS A 119 -22.39 0.92 4.89
CA HIS A 119 -21.75 -0.09 4.06
C HIS A 119 -21.23 -1.27 4.90
N GLY A 120 -21.70 -1.39 6.16
CA GLY A 120 -21.37 -2.50 7.05
C GLY A 120 -20.05 -2.35 7.81
N GLY A 121 -19.34 -1.23 7.66
CA GLY A 121 -18.09 -0.97 8.37
C GLY A 121 -18.26 -0.14 9.64
N ASP A 122 -17.42 -0.36 10.64
CA ASP A 122 -17.37 0.43 11.87
C ASP A 122 -16.44 1.66 11.68
N PRO A 123 -16.95 2.90 11.77
CA PRO A 123 -16.15 4.11 11.58
C PRO A 123 -15.11 4.38 12.67
N ASN A 124 -15.12 3.60 13.76
CA ASN A 124 -14.15 3.68 14.86
C ASN A 124 -13.09 2.58 14.82
N ARG A 125 -13.18 1.62 13.89
CA ARG A 125 -12.24 0.50 13.72
C ARG A 125 -11.63 0.52 12.31
N ILE A 126 -10.96 1.63 11.97
CA ILE A 126 -10.35 1.83 10.65
C ILE A 126 -8.82 1.72 10.75
N VAL A 127 -8.22 0.84 9.96
CA VAL A 127 -6.77 0.75 9.75
C VAL A 127 -6.41 1.36 8.41
N GLY A 128 -5.46 2.29 8.41
CA GLY A 128 -4.91 2.87 7.18
C GLY A 128 -3.86 1.94 6.57
N MET A 129 -3.89 1.74 5.26
CA MET A 129 -2.95 0.91 4.53
C MET A 129 -2.50 1.63 3.27
N GLY A 130 -1.24 1.51 2.88
CA GLY A 130 -0.83 2.00 1.57
C GLY A 130 0.41 1.28 1.06
N HIS A 131 0.57 1.27 -0.27
CA HIS A 131 1.77 0.74 -0.95
C HIS A 131 2.57 1.85 -1.62
N SER A 132 3.91 1.80 -1.55
CA SER A 132 4.80 2.70 -2.32
C SER A 132 4.52 4.19 -2.10
N ALA A 133 3.98 4.90 -3.10
CA ALA A 133 3.53 6.29 -2.96
C ALA A 133 2.36 6.43 -1.97
N GLY A 134 1.37 5.54 -2.02
CA GLY A 134 0.28 5.49 -1.04
C GLY A 134 0.77 5.13 0.36
N CYS A 135 1.81 4.30 0.47
CA CYS A 135 2.47 4.03 1.75
C CYS A 135 3.04 5.32 2.36
N HIS A 136 3.71 6.14 1.54
CA HIS A 136 4.19 7.45 1.96
C HIS A 136 3.03 8.37 2.39
N LEU A 137 1.97 8.46 1.61
CA LEU A 137 0.83 9.33 1.92
C LEU A 137 0.12 8.91 3.21
N VAL A 138 -0.11 7.60 3.42
CA VAL A 138 -0.73 7.07 4.64
C VAL A 138 0.18 7.27 5.85
N ALA A 139 1.49 7.07 5.71
CA ALA A 139 2.44 7.41 6.76
C ALA A 139 2.40 8.91 7.10
N LEU A 140 2.45 9.79 6.09
CA LEU A 140 2.47 11.23 6.28
C LEU A 140 1.21 11.73 6.99
N THR A 141 0.04 11.36 6.45
CA THR A 141 -1.26 11.76 6.98
C THR A 141 -1.53 11.16 8.37
N GLY A 142 -1.15 9.90 8.59
CA GLY A 142 -1.26 9.25 9.90
C GLY A 142 -0.40 9.94 10.96
N MET A 143 0.89 10.18 10.70
CA MET A 143 1.81 10.76 11.67
C MET A 143 1.52 12.25 11.93
N ARG A 144 1.04 12.99 10.93
CA ARG A 144 0.69 14.41 11.11
C ARG A 144 -0.68 14.64 11.75
N GLY A 145 -1.43 13.56 12.06
CA GLY A 145 -2.74 13.64 12.71
C GLY A 145 -3.92 13.88 11.75
N GLY A 146 -3.71 13.73 10.44
CA GLY A 146 -4.73 13.88 9.40
C GLY A 146 -5.74 12.72 9.33
N LEU A 147 -5.47 11.61 10.02
CA LEU A 147 -6.36 10.45 10.12
C LEU A 147 -6.87 10.27 11.57
N PRO A 148 -7.72 11.18 12.07
CA PRO A 148 -8.11 11.18 13.48
C PRO A 148 -8.86 9.88 13.84
N GLY A 149 -8.40 9.20 14.89
CA GLY A 149 -9.00 7.96 15.38
C GLY A 149 -8.63 6.71 14.57
N VAL A 150 -7.64 6.78 13.67
CA VAL A 150 -7.15 5.58 12.97
C VAL A 150 -6.58 4.58 13.98
N ALA A 151 -7.03 3.33 13.88
CA ALA A 151 -6.70 2.28 14.84
C ALA A 151 -5.25 1.76 14.67
N GLY A 152 -4.74 1.78 13.43
CA GLY A 152 -3.38 1.39 13.10
C GLY A 152 -3.01 1.73 11.67
N LEU A 153 -1.74 1.56 11.33
CA LEU A 153 -1.21 1.79 9.99
C LEU A 153 -0.48 0.55 9.46
N ILE A 154 -0.68 0.22 8.18
CA ILE A 154 0.10 -0.76 7.43
C ILE A 154 0.84 -0.01 6.31
N LEU A 155 2.15 0.10 6.47
CA LEU A 155 3.03 0.85 5.59
C LEU A 155 3.81 -0.16 4.72
N ASP A 156 3.30 -0.41 3.53
CA ASP A 156 3.86 -1.39 2.59
C ASP A 156 4.84 -0.71 1.62
N ASP A 157 6.11 -0.77 2.00
CA ASP A 157 7.26 -0.59 1.10
C ASP A 157 7.43 0.81 0.49
N THR A 158 7.79 1.79 1.33
CA THR A 158 8.28 3.11 0.90
C THR A 158 9.70 3.42 1.42
N ARG A 159 10.31 4.47 0.85
CA ARG A 159 11.61 5.06 1.24
C ARG A 159 11.42 6.49 1.73
N ALA A 160 10.29 7.12 1.37
CA ALA A 160 10.04 8.54 1.61
C ALA A 160 9.61 8.84 3.06
N TYR A 161 10.20 8.18 4.06
CA TYR A 161 9.92 8.48 5.47
C TYR A 161 10.62 9.76 5.94
N ASP A 162 11.83 10.01 5.44
CA ASP A 162 12.62 11.21 5.69
C ASP A 162 13.29 11.64 4.38
N LEU A 163 12.75 12.67 3.74
CA LEU A 163 13.18 13.13 2.42
C LEU A 163 14.56 13.80 2.45
N ALA A 164 14.92 14.43 3.57
CA ALA A 164 16.24 15.05 3.73
C ALA A 164 17.32 13.97 3.88
N ALA A 165 17.05 12.92 4.66
CA ALA A 165 17.93 11.75 4.73
C ALA A 165 18.01 11.03 3.37
N LEU A 166 16.86 10.77 2.75
CA LEU A 166 16.79 10.15 1.43
C LEU A 166 17.65 10.89 0.39
N SER A 167 17.61 12.23 0.40
CA SER A 167 18.46 13.02 -0.50
C SER A 167 19.95 12.93 -0.15
N ARG A 168 20.31 13.03 1.13
CA ARG A 168 21.70 12.96 1.59
C ARG A 168 22.36 11.65 1.20
N ASP A 169 21.59 10.57 1.24
CA ASP A 169 22.07 9.21 0.98
C ASP A 169 22.00 8.84 -0.52
N GLY A 170 21.75 9.82 -1.40
CA GLY A 170 21.68 9.60 -2.85
C GLY A 170 20.41 8.86 -3.31
N GLY A 171 19.43 8.69 -2.43
CA GLY A 171 18.17 7.98 -2.67
C GLY A 171 17.13 8.77 -3.46
N MET A 172 17.39 10.04 -3.78
CA MET A 172 16.51 10.92 -4.57
C MET A 172 16.53 10.56 -6.07
N VAL A 173 16.30 9.29 -6.39
CA VAL A 173 16.20 8.81 -7.77
C VAL A 173 15.00 9.43 -8.48
N ARG A 174 14.96 9.32 -9.82
CA ARG A 174 14.01 10.02 -10.72
C ARG A 174 12.56 10.13 -10.22
N ALA A 175 12.02 9.06 -9.63
CA ALA A 175 10.64 9.07 -9.11
C ALA A 175 10.47 10.04 -7.93
N TYR A 176 11.38 10.00 -6.94
CA TYR A 176 11.36 10.89 -5.78
C TYR A 176 11.74 12.32 -6.18
N ALA A 177 12.78 12.50 -7.00
CA ALA A 177 13.19 13.82 -7.48
C ALA A 177 12.06 14.57 -8.20
N ARG A 178 11.19 13.84 -8.91
CA ARG A 178 10.01 14.43 -9.56
C ARG A 178 8.90 14.77 -8.57
N ALA A 179 8.67 13.94 -7.55
CA ALA A 179 7.59 14.15 -6.59
C ALA A 179 7.95 15.19 -5.51
N PHE A 180 9.23 15.29 -5.18
CA PHE A 180 9.78 16.12 -4.12
C PHE A 180 10.84 17.07 -4.69
N SER A 181 10.51 17.77 -5.76
CA SER A 181 11.43 18.63 -6.49
C SER A 181 11.82 19.90 -5.73
N ASP A 182 11.04 20.30 -4.73
CA ASP A 182 11.30 21.45 -3.88
C ASP A 182 11.80 21.02 -2.49
N PRO A 183 13.10 21.18 -2.19
CA PRO A 183 13.66 20.86 -0.87
C PRO A 183 13.02 21.63 0.28
N ALA A 184 12.44 22.81 0.04
CA ALA A 184 11.76 23.58 1.09
C ALA A 184 10.54 22.83 1.66
N GLN A 185 9.98 21.89 0.89
CA GLN A 185 8.83 21.07 1.31
C GLN A 185 9.21 19.76 1.99
N TRP A 186 10.48 19.35 1.95
CA TRP A 186 10.88 18.01 2.40
C TRP A 186 10.54 17.74 3.86
N THR A 187 10.73 18.70 4.75
CA THR A 187 10.37 18.56 6.16
C THR A 187 8.86 18.33 6.32
N ALA A 188 8.03 19.14 5.66
CA ALA A 188 6.57 19.06 5.74
C ALA A 188 6.00 17.79 5.07
N LEU A 189 6.73 17.19 4.12
CA LEU A 189 6.33 15.99 3.40
C LEU A 189 7.01 14.73 3.93
N SER A 190 7.82 14.81 4.99
CA SER A 190 8.45 13.66 5.63
C SER A 190 7.61 13.16 6.80
N PRO A 191 7.06 11.92 6.77
CA PRO A 191 6.41 11.31 7.93
C PRO A 191 7.25 11.37 9.21
N ALA A 192 8.58 11.20 9.09
CA ALA A 192 9.51 11.24 10.22
C ALA A 192 9.49 12.58 10.97
N SER A 193 9.23 13.71 10.30
CA SER A 193 9.16 15.03 10.94
C SER A 193 8.05 15.15 11.97
N TYR A 194 7.01 14.30 11.87
CA TYR A 194 5.86 14.31 12.77
C TYR A 194 5.94 13.26 13.87
N VAL A 195 6.97 12.41 13.86
CA VAL A 195 7.24 11.48 14.96
C VAL A 195 7.92 12.25 16.09
N ASP A 196 7.07 12.71 17.00
CA ASP A 196 7.37 13.46 18.22
C ASP A 196 6.78 12.75 19.46
N GLY A 197 6.77 13.41 20.62
CA GLY A 197 6.23 12.85 21.87
C GLY A 197 4.71 12.64 21.90
N ARG A 198 3.97 12.89 20.81
CA ARG A 198 2.54 12.55 20.70
C ARG A 198 2.36 11.04 20.54
N LYS A 199 1.19 10.56 20.93
CA LYS A 199 0.80 9.17 20.71
C LYS A 199 0.47 8.96 19.23
N HIS A 200 1.24 8.11 18.56
CA HIS A 200 0.99 7.68 17.18
C HIS A 200 0.26 6.33 17.15
N PRO A 201 -0.48 6.02 16.07
CA PRO A 201 -1.15 4.73 15.94
C PRO A 201 -0.14 3.57 15.88
N PRO A 202 -0.48 2.38 16.42
CA PRO A 202 0.28 1.15 16.16
C PRO A 202 0.57 1.02 14.66
N THR A 203 1.82 0.71 14.32
CA THR A 203 2.28 0.75 12.93
C THR A 203 2.95 -0.57 12.54
N PHE A 204 2.46 -1.18 11.47
CA PHE A 204 3.10 -2.27 10.76
C PHE A 204 3.89 -1.71 9.58
N ILE A 205 5.17 -2.04 9.48
CA ILE A 205 6.05 -1.58 8.39
C ILE A 205 6.58 -2.81 7.68
N ALA A 206 6.37 -2.89 6.37
CA ALA A 206 6.95 -3.89 5.49
C ALA A 206 7.94 -3.22 4.54
N TYR A 207 9.02 -3.93 4.19
CA TYR A 207 9.96 -3.50 3.17
C TYR A 207 10.41 -4.67 2.29
N SER A 208 10.61 -4.39 1.00
CA SER A 208 11.10 -5.34 0.02
C SER A 208 12.62 -5.33 -0.08
N ARG A 209 13.19 -6.19 -0.93
CA ARG A 209 14.63 -6.17 -1.27
C ARG A 209 15.07 -5.03 -2.17
N ALA A 210 14.16 -4.13 -2.56
CA ALA A 210 14.55 -3.01 -3.41
C ALA A 210 15.53 -2.08 -2.65
N PRO A 211 16.60 -1.57 -3.30
CA PRO A 211 17.65 -0.81 -2.62
C PRO A 211 17.11 0.37 -1.79
N GLY A 212 17.59 0.53 -0.56
CA GLY A 212 17.13 1.53 0.41
C GLY A 212 15.91 1.12 1.23
N ARG A 213 15.01 0.25 0.75
CA ARG A 213 13.73 0.02 1.45
C ARG A 213 13.90 -0.47 2.88
N GLY A 214 14.84 -1.38 3.11
CA GLY A 214 15.14 -1.91 4.43
C GLY A 214 15.75 -0.87 5.36
N GLU A 215 16.75 -0.11 4.90
CA GLU A 215 17.47 0.87 5.69
C GLU A 215 16.53 1.98 6.19
N GLU A 216 15.80 2.66 5.29
CA GLU A 216 14.91 3.75 5.71
C GLU A 216 13.65 3.26 6.45
N SER A 217 13.18 2.03 6.21
CA SER A 217 12.10 1.43 7.03
C SER A 217 12.56 1.10 8.45
N GLN A 218 13.77 0.56 8.61
CA GLN A 218 14.35 0.28 9.92
C GLN A 218 14.64 1.57 10.70
N ALA A 219 15.17 2.60 10.02
CA ALA A 219 15.39 3.92 10.61
C ALA A 219 14.08 4.56 11.11
N PHE A 220 13.02 4.50 10.30
CA PHE A 220 11.71 5.02 10.69
C PHE A 220 11.08 4.20 11.84
N ALA A 221 11.16 2.88 11.79
CA ALA A 221 10.71 2.00 12.87
C ALA A 221 11.43 2.29 14.20
N LYS A 222 12.75 2.52 14.16
CA LYS A 222 13.55 2.91 15.32
C LYS A 222 13.05 4.24 15.90
N ARG A 223 12.80 5.24 15.04
CA ARG A 223 12.28 6.55 15.46
C ARG A 223 10.92 6.44 16.14
N LEU A 224 9.99 5.67 15.56
CA LEU A 224 8.67 5.42 16.13
C LEU A 224 8.74 4.73 17.50
N ARG A 225 9.58 3.69 17.62
CA ARG A 225 9.78 2.98 18.89
C ARG A 225 10.37 3.90 19.96
N ALA A 226 11.33 4.76 19.60
CA ALA A 226 11.90 5.75 20.52
C ALA A 226 10.86 6.77 21.02
N ALA A 227 9.83 7.06 20.22
CA ALA A 227 8.67 7.86 20.60
C ALA A 227 7.57 7.07 21.34
N GLY A 228 7.81 5.80 21.71
CA GLY A 228 6.85 4.97 22.42
C GLY A 228 5.75 4.35 21.56
N THR A 229 5.87 4.41 20.22
CA THR A 229 4.89 3.81 19.31
C THR A 229 5.12 2.31 19.19
N LYS A 230 4.04 1.52 19.23
CA LYS A 230 4.09 0.08 18.97
C LYS A 230 4.36 -0.16 17.48
N VAL A 231 5.45 -0.84 17.16
CA VAL A 231 5.86 -1.12 15.77
C VAL A 231 6.10 -2.60 15.52
N THR A 232 5.37 -3.15 14.56
CA THR A 232 5.68 -4.44 13.91
C THR A 232 6.49 -4.16 12.66
N LEU A 233 7.65 -4.79 12.52
CA LEU A 233 8.50 -4.66 11.33
C LEU A 233 8.59 -6.02 10.64
N PHE A 234 8.24 -6.06 9.37
CA PHE A 234 8.28 -7.26 8.54
C PHE A 234 9.43 -7.15 7.54
N ASP A 235 10.36 -8.10 7.63
CA ASP A 235 11.42 -8.26 6.63
C ASP A 235 10.85 -8.98 5.41
N GLY A 236 10.61 -8.20 4.36
CA GLY A 236 10.14 -8.68 3.07
C GLY A 236 11.27 -8.79 2.04
N SER A 237 12.51 -9.09 2.45
CA SER A 237 13.64 -9.31 1.52
C SER A 237 13.41 -10.46 0.51
N ALA A 238 12.45 -11.34 0.76
CA ALA A 238 11.98 -12.32 -0.22
C ALA A 238 11.26 -11.67 -1.43
N TYR A 239 10.72 -10.45 -1.26
CA TYR A 239 9.87 -9.77 -2.23
C TYR A 239 10.63 -8.72 -3.03
N THR A 240 10.17 -8.47 -4.25
CA THR A 240 10.44 -7.24 -5.01
C THR A 240 9.47 -6.13 -4.59
N HIS A 241 9.76 -4.87 -4.96
CA HIS A 241 8.87 -3.74 -4.71
C HIS A 241 7.45 -3.93 -5.25
N MET A 242 7.29 -4.68 -6.35
CA MET A 242 5.99 -4.94 -6.94
C MET A 242 5.32 -6.19 -6.38
N SER A 243 6.10 -7.25 -6.14
CA SER A 243 5.53 -8.51 -5.65
C SER A 243 5.01 -8.38 -4.22
N ILE A 244 5.63 -7.56 -3.37
CA ILE A 244 5.17 -7.34 -1.98
C ILE A 244 3.71 -6.86 -1.90
N ASN A 245 3.27 -6.02 -2.83
CA ASN A 245 1.88 -5.56 -2.91
C ASN A 245 0.99 -6.43 -3.81
N ARG A 246 1.54 -6.99 -4.89
CA ARG A 246 0.78 -7.85 -5.82
C ARG A 246 0.33 -9.15 -5.15
N ASP A 247 1.21 -9.71 -4.34
CA ASP A 247 1.00 -11.03 -3.71
C ASP A 247 0.23 -10.89 -2.39
N PHE A 248 0.02 -9.67 -1.88
CA PHE A 248 -0.83 -9.43 -0.73
C PHE A 248 -2.27 -9.90 -0.98
N GLY A 249 -2.76 -10.79 -0.10
CA GLY A 249 -4.07 -11.42 -0.18
C GLY A 249 -4.06 -12.76 -0.92
N GLN A 250 -2.91 -13.22 -1.41
CA GLN A 250 -2.77 -14.57 -1.97
C GLN A 250 -2.58 -15.61 -0.86
N ASP A 251 -3.06 -16.82 -1.10
CA ASP A 251 -2.94 -17.93 -0.15
C ASP A 251 -1.46 -18.28 0.11
N GLY A 252 -1.12 -18.49 1.38
CA GLY A 252 0.24 -18.85 1.80
C GLY A 252 1.25 -17.69 1.82
N ASP A 253 0.85 -16.47 1.48
CA ASP A 253 1.73 -15.31 1.51
C ASP A 253 2.08 -14.88 2.96
N ALA A 254 3.38 -14.80 3.27
CA ALA A 254 3.87 -14.54 4.62
C ALA A 254 3.55 -13.12 5.11
N LEU A 255 3.66 -12.12 4.23
CA LEU A 255 3.28 -10.74 4.56
C LEU A 255 1.79 -10.65 4.87
N THR A 256 0.96 -11.29 4.07
CA THR A 256 -0.51 -11.35 4.25
C THR A 256 -0.87 -11.94 5.61
N ALA A 257 -0.26 -13.06 6.00
CA ALA A 257 -0.49 -13.67 7.31
C ALA A 257 -0.07 -12.74 8.47
N ALA A 258 1.10 -12.11 8.38
CA ALA A 258 1.59 -11.18 9.40
C ALA A 258 0.72 -9.91 9.51
N ALA A 259 0.29 -9.36 8.37
CA ALA A 259 -0.59 -8.21 8.31
C ALA A 259 -1.98 -8.53 8.87
N LEU A 260 -2.53 -9.72 8.58
CA LEU A 260 -3.82 -10.15 9.15
C LEU A 260 -3.75 -10.29 10.67
N ALA A 261 -2.66 -10.85 11.20
CA ALA A 261 -2.45 -10.93 12.65
C ALA A 261 -2.39 -9.53 13.28
N PHE A 262 -1.68 -8.59 12.65
CA PHE A 262 -1.65 -7.20 13.08
C PHE A 262 -3.03 -6.54 13.02
N LEU A 263 -3.78 -6.71 11.93
CA LEU A 263 -5.14 -6.18 11.78
C LEU A 263 -6.04 -6.66 12.91
N LYS A 264 -6.13 -7.99 13.10
CA LYS A 264 -6.96 -8.59 14.15
C LYS A 264 -6.59 -8.09 15.54
N ALA A 265 -5.30 -7.97 15.86
CA ALA A 265 -4.86 -7.47 17.17
C ALA A 265 -5.13 -5.96 17.37
N THR A 266 -5.22 -5.19 16.29
CA THR A 266 -5.39 -3.73 16.34
C THR A 266 -6.85 -3.33 16.47
N VAL A 267 -7.75 -4.11 15.90
CA VAL A 267 -9.19 -3.83 15.86
C VAL A 267 -10.02 -4.81 16.67
N ALA A 268 -9.40 -5.71 17.44
CA ALA A 268 -10.11 -6.63 18.34
C ALA A 268 -10.97 -5.91 19.37
#